data_AF-A0A7G5XE80-F1
#
_entry.id   AF-A0A7G5XE80-F1
#
_cell.length_a   1.000
_cell.length_b   1.000
_cell.length_c   1.000
_cell.angle_alpha   90.00
_cell.angle_beta   90.00
_cell.angle_gamma   90.00
#
_symmetry.space_group_name_H-M   'P 1'
#
loop_
_entity.id
_entity.type
_entity.pdbx_description
1 polymer ?
#
loop_
_entity_poly.entity_id
_entity_poly.type
_entity_poly.pdbx_seq_one_letter_code
_entity_poly.pdbx_strand_id
1 'polypeptide(L)'
;MKLFKQFEFYSSVLLILAFFISWLITHEGGLLFTAYYVVGALHVTGMIVHALAHWFTNTNSLRLYYHWLVVILLLLTPLGIGLWILLYAAPFMAIVYTWICWRELRALQLKEFVHLK
;
A
#
# COMPACT_ATOMS: atom_id res chain seq x y z
N MET A 1 16.35 -0.53 -5.10
CA MET A 1 15.47 0.26 -4.21
C MET A 1 14.61 1.29 -4.96
N LYS A 2 15.18 2.26 -5.69
CA LYS A 2 14.38 3.33 -6.34
C LYS A 2 13.39 2.82 -7.39
N LEU A 3 13.83 1.99 -8.34
CA LEU A 3 12.97 1.40 -9.37
C LEU A 3 11.81 0.59 -8.77
N PHE A 4 12.08 -0.19 -7.72
CA PHE A 4 11.06 -0.94 -7.00
C PHE A 4 10.03 0.00 -6.34
N LYS A 5 10.47 1.06 -5.66
CA LYS A 5 9.54 2.05 -5.07
C LYS A 5 8.74 2.82 -6.11
N GLN A 6 9.34 3.14 -7.25
CA GLN A 6 8.62 3.74 -8.38
C GLN A 6 7.54 2.78 -8.85
N PHE A 7 7.89 1.52 -9.09
CA PHE A 7 6.93 0.49 -9.49
C PHE A 7 5.78 0.36 -8.48
N GLU A 8 6.06 0.23 -7.18
CA GLU A 8 5.02 0.14 -6.14
C GLU A 8 4.11 1.36 -6.12
N PHE A 9 4.68 2.57 -6.18
CA PHE A 9 3.89 3.80 -6.17
C PHE A 9 2.99 3.90 -7.41
N TYR A 10 3.55 3.72 -8.61
CA TYR A 10 2.77 3.83 -9.85
C TYR A 10 1.74 2.72 -10.00
N SER A 11 2.08 1.48 -9.64
CA SER A 11 1.11 0.37 -9.65
C SER A 11 -0.03 0.59 -8.66
N SER A 12 0.25 1.09 -7.45
CA SER A 12 -0.80 1.41 -6.47
C SER A 12 -1.73 2.51 -6.98
N VAL A 13 -1.17 3.61 -7.50
CA VAL A 13 -1.96 4.70 -8.10
C VAL A 13 -2.79 4.21 -9.28
N LEU A 14 -2.18 3.45 -10.19
CA LEU A 14 -2.86 2.92 -11.37
C LEU A 14 -4.03 2.02 -10.99
N LEU A 15 -3.82 1.07 -10.06
CA LEU A 15 -4.87 0.14 -9.65
C LEU A 15 -6.01 0.86 -8.93
N ILE A 16 -5.71 1.79 -8.02
CA ILE A 16 -6.74 2.57 -7.31
C ILE A 16 -7.58 3.37 -8.33
N LEU A 17 -6.94 4.06 -9.28
CA LEU A 17 -7.64 4.83 -10.30
C LEU A 17 -8.45 3.94 -11.25
N ALA A 18 -7.86 2.83 -11.72
CA ALA A 18 -8.51 1.91 -12.64
C ALA A 18 -9.77 1.32 -12.01
N PHE A 19 -9.69 0.79 -10.79
CA PHE A 19 -10.85 0.22 -10.11
C PHE A 19 -11.89 1.28 -9.74
N PHE A 20 -11.47 2.49 -9.37
CA PHE A 20 -12.40 3.60 -9.13
C PHE A 20 -13.18 3.97 -10.39
N ILE A 21 -12.50 4.13 -11.53
CA ILE A 21 -13.13 4.43 -12.82
C ILE A 21 -14.04 3.26 -13.25
N SER A 22 -13.57 2.02 -13.17
CA SER A 22 -14.37 0.84 -13.54
C SER A 22 -15.64 0.73 -12.69
N TRP A 23 -15.55 1.03 -11.39
CA TRP A 23 -16.71 1.05 -10.49
C TRP A 23 -17.72 2.13 -10.89
N LEU A 24 -17.27 3.33 -11.25
CA LEU A 24 -18.14 4.41 -11.73
C LEU A 24 -18.89 4.07 -13.03
N ILE A 25 -18.37 3.16 -13.86
CA ILE A 25 -19.00 2.77 -15.12
C ILE A 25 -19.98 1.61 -14.88
N THR A 26 -19.50 0.54 -14.25
CA THR A 26 -20.22 -0.75 -14.18
C THR A 26 -21.13 -0.87 -12.97
N HIS A 27 -20.81 -0.19 -11.86
CA HIS A 27 -21.49 -0.32 -10.56
C HIS A 27 -21.59 -1.77 -10.04
N GLU A 28 -20.81 -2.69 -10.59
CA GLU A 28 -20.83 -4.10 -10.19
C GLU A 28 -20.04 -4.34 -8.90
N GLY A 29 -20.67 -4.99 -7.92
CA GLY A 29 -20.03 -5.30 -6.64
C GLY A 29 -18.86 -6.28 -6.76
N GLY A 30 -18.86 -7.17 -7.75
CA GLY A 30 -17.78 -8.15 -7.95
C GLY A 30 -16.42 -7.51 -8.31
N LEU A 31 -16.45 -6.39 -9.03
CA LEU A 31 -15.25 -5.60 -9.34
C LEU A 31 -14.62 -5.00 -8.08
N LEU A 32 -15.43 -4.56 -7.11
CA LEU A 32 -14.93 -4.05 -5.83
C LEU A 32 -14.21 -5.15 -5.03
N PHE A 33 -14.79 -6.34 -4.95
CA PHE A 33 -14.12 -7.48 -4.29
C PHE A 33 -12.79 -7.82 -4.96
N THR A 34 -12.74 -7.81 -6.29
CA THR A 34 -11.51 -8.04 -7.04
C THR A 34 -10.47 -6.96 -6.74
N ALA A 35 -10.89 -5.69 -6.69
CA ALA A 35 -10.04 -4.57 -6.32
C ALA A 35 -9.41 -4.75 -4.93
N TYR A 36 -10.19 -5.19 -3.94
CA TYR A 36 -9.70 -5.44 -2.58
C TYR A 36 -8.55 -6.46 -2.57
N TYR A 37 -8.73 -7.60 -3.23
CA TYR A 37 -7.71 -8.64 -3.25
C TYR A 37 -6.48 -8.21 -4.05
N VAL A 38 -6.65 -7.60 -5.21
CA VAL A 38 -5.52 -7.21 -6.08
C VAL A 38 -4.70 -6.09 -5.45
N VAL A 39 -5.33 -5.02 -4.97
CA VAL A 39 -4.64 -3.91 -4.32
C VAL A 39 -4.03 -4.35 -2.98
N GLY A 40 -4.78 -5.14 -2.20
CA GLY A 40 -4.29 -5.68 -0.94
C GLY A 40 -3.06 -6.59 -1.12
N ALA A 41 -3.10 -7.49 -2.09
CA ALA A 41 -1.97 -8.38 -2.39
C ALA A 41 -0.73 -7.62 -2.83
N LEU A 42 -0.88 -6.57 -3.65
CA LEU A 42 0.23 -5.70 -4.03
C LEU A 42 0.87 -5.04 -2.79
N HIS A 43 0.06 -4.49 -1.88
CA HIS A 43 0.56 -3.82 -0.68
C HIS A 43 1.23 -4.79 0.30
N VAL A 44 0.65 -5.97 0.52
CA VAL A 44 1.24 -7.01 1.38
C VAL A 44 2.56 -7.52 0.79
N THR A 45 2.61 -7.73 -0.53
CA THR A 45 3.86 -8.13 -1.19
C THR A 45 4.94 -7.06 -1.04
N GLY A 46 4.56 -5.79 -1.26
CA GLY A 46 5.44 -4.64 -1.03
C GLY A 46 5.99 -4.61 0.39
N MET A 47 5.11 -4.75 1.38
CA MET A 47 5.47 -4.87 2.80
C MET A 47 6.51 -5.97 3.04
N ILE A 48 6.28 -7.19 2.55
CA ILE A 48 7.22 -8.31 2.70
C ILE A 48 8.60 -7.95 2.13
N VAL A 49 8.65 -7.37 0.92
CA VAL A 49 9.93 -6.97 0.31
C VAL A 49 10.65 -5.93 1.15
N HIS A 50 9.95 -4.92 1.68
CA HIS A 50 10.57 -3.90 2.56
C HIS A 50 11.03 -4.49 3.89
N ALA A 51 10.29 -5.44 4.46
CA ALA A 51 10.67 -6.12 5.69
C ALA A 51 11.95 -6.96 5.51
N LEU A 52 12.03 -7.75 4.44
CA LEU A 52 13.18 -8.61 4.14
C LEU A 52 14.43 -7.80 3.77
N ALA A 53 14.26 -6.70 3.03
CA ALA A 53 15.37 -5.86 2.60
C ALA A 53 15.77 -4.80 3.65
N HIS A 54 15.10 -4.75 4.80
CA HIS A 54 15.25 -3.73 5.84
C HIS A 54 15.13 -2.29 5.32
N TRP A 55 14.29 -2.08 4.31
CA TRP A 55 14.11 -0.78 3.66
C TRP A 55 13.07 0.06 4.41
N PHE A 56 13.52 1.17 5.01
CA PHE A 56 12.65 2.13 5.69
C PHE A 56 11.86 1.52 6.87
N THR A 57 12.33 0.42 7.48
CA THR A 57 11.71 -0.26 8.63
C THR A 57 12.37 0.08 9.97
N ASN A 58 12.91 1.30 10.11
CA ASN A 58 13.46 1.77 11.39
C ASN A 58 12.38 1.87 12.47
N THR A 59 12.77 1.78 13.74
CA THR A 59 11.91 1.71 14.94
C THR A 59 10.91 2.86 15.13
N ASN A 60 11.02 3.95 14.35
CA ASN A 60 10.08 5.07 14.33
C ASN A 60 9.63 5.46 12.91
N SER A 61 9.66 4.53 11.95
CA SER A 61 9.18 4.82 10.60
C SER A 61 7.67 4.62 10.50
N LEU A 62 6.99 5.50 9.74
CA LEU A 62 5.56 5.30 9.43
C LEU A 62 5.29 3.95 8.75
N ARG A 63 6.26 3.42 8.02
CA ARG A 63 6.15 2.11 7.36
C ARG A 63 6.07 0.98 8.38
N LEU A 64 6.78 1.06 9.50
CA LEU A 64 6.70 0.07 10.56
C LEU A 64 5.32 0.07 11.24
N TYR A 65 4.79 1.26 11.55
CA TYR A 65 3.42 1.39 12.07
C TYR A 65 2.37 0.84 11.10
N TYR A 66 2.51 1.13 9.81
CA TYR A 66 1.64 0.58 8.78
C TYR A 66 1.72 -0.96 8.72
N HIS A 67 2.92 -1.54 8.82
CA HIS A 67 3.09 -2.99 8.83
C HIS A 67 2.33 -3.64 9.98
N TRP A 68 2.54 -3.15 11.20
CA TRP A 68 1.87 -3.68 12.38
C TRP A 68 0.35 -3.55 12.28
N LEU A 69 -0.14 -2.41 11.79
CA LEU A 69 -1.58 -2.21 11.57
C LEU A 69 -2.15 -3.26 10.60
N VAL A 70 -1.52 -3.47 9.45
CA VAL A 70 -1.98 -4.47 8.45
C VAL A 70 -1.89 -5.89 9.00
N VAL A 71 -0.80 -6.24 9.72
CA VAL A 71 -0.65 -7.56 10.34
C VAL A 71 -1.74 -7.82 11.37
N ILE A 72 -2.01 -6.87 12.26
CA ILE A 72 -3.08 -6.98 13.26
C ILE A 72 -4.43 -7.19 12.57
N LEU A 73 -4.74 -6.38 11.55
CA LEU A 73 -5.99 -6.49 10.81
C LEU A 73 -6.13 -7.85 10.10
N LEU A 74 -5.05 -8.36 9.49
CA LEU A 74 -5.03 -9.69 8.88
C LEU A 74 -5.23 -10.80 9.93
N LEU A 75 -4.60 -10.72 11.10
CA LEU A 75 -4.79 -11.70 12.17
C LEU A 75 -6.22 -11.72 12.74
N LEU A 76 -6.94 -10.59 12.65
CA LEU A 76 -8.34 -10.49 13.06
C LEU A 76 -9.33 -11.00 12.00
N THR A 77 -8.90 -11.25 10.75
CA THR A 77 -9.79 -11.77 9.70
C THR A 77 -10.43 -13.14 10.00
N PRO A 78 -9.74 -14.17 10.52
CA PRO A 78 -10.37 -15.45 10.85
C PRO A 78 -11.42 -15.36 11.96
N LEU A 79 -11.43 -14.28 12.76
CA LEU A 79 -12.45 -14.02 13.78
C LEU A 79 -13.72 -13.36 13.21
N GLY A 80 -13.79 -13.15 11.88
CA GLY A 80 -14.91 -12.51 11.17
C GLY A 80 -14.96 -10.99 11.33
N ILE A 81 -14.58 -10.46 12.49
CA ILE A 81 -14.58 -9.02 12.81
C ILE A 81 -13.58 -8.26 11.91
N GLY A 82 -12.40 -8.84 11.65
CA GLY A 82 -11.38 -8.20 10.83
C GLY A 82 -11.83 -7.94 9.39
N LEU A 83 -12.72 -8.77 8.84
CA LEU A 83 -13.18 -8.69 7.45
C LEU A 83 -14.11 -7.48 7.24
N TRP A 84 -15.03 -7.24 8.18
CA TRP A 84 -15.90 -6.05 8.16
C TRP A 84 -15.12 -4.75 8.32
N ILE A 85 -14.14 -4.73 9.23
CA ILE A 85 -13.27 -3.57 9.42
C ILE A 85 -12.43 -3.34 8.17
N LEU A 86 -11.86 -4.40 7.59
CA LEU A 86 -11.06 -4.29 6.35
C LEU A 86 -11.88 -3.70 5.22
N LEU A 87 -13.15 -4.08 5.07
CA LEU A 87 -13.99 -3.62 3.99
C LEU A 87 -14.11 -2.09 3.96
N TYR A 88 -14.20 -1.43 5.12
CA TYR A 88 -14.26 0.02 5.18
C TYR A 88 -12.88 0.69 5.31
N ALA A 89 -11.94 0.03 5.99
CA ALA A 89 -10.61 0.59 6.24
C ALA A 89 -9.66 0.45 5.04
N ALA A 90 -9.80 -0.58 4.21
CA ALA A 90 -8.87 -0.86 3.12
C ALA A 90 -8.76 0.25 2.05
N PRO A 91 -9.82 0.97 1.61
CA PRO A 91 -9.64 2.10 0.70
C PRO A 91 -8.80 3.22 1.33
N PHE A 92 -9.02 3.51 2.62
CA PHE A 92 -8.22 4.49 3.35
C PHE A 92 -6.76 4.03 3.50
N MET A 93 -6.56 2.75 3.85
CA MET A 93 -5.24 2.14 3.96
C MET A 93 -4.47 2.12 2.64
N ALA A 94 -5.17 2.00 1.51
CA ALA A 94 -4.56 2.06 0.18
C ALA A 94 -4.02 3.46 -0.13
N ILE A 95 -4.77 4.50 0.23
CA ILE A 95 -4.33 5.89 0.11
C ILE A 95 -3.12 6.15 1.02
N VAL A 96 -3.20 5.72 2.28
CA VAL A 96 -2.09 5.87 3.24
C VAL A 96 -0.82 5.16 2.76
N TYR A 97 -0.94 3.93 2.25
CA TYR A 97 0.20 3.20 1.70
C TYR A 97 0.85 3.95 0.54
N THR A 98 0.02 4.39 -0.41
CA THR A 98 0.47 5.12 -1.60
C THR A 98 1.17 6.42 -1.21
N TRP A 99 0.64 7.14 -0.21
CA TRP A 99 1.26 8.35 0.31
C TRP A 99 2.61 8.09 1.00
N ILE A 100 2.73 7.01 1.77
CA ILE A 100 4.01 6.58 2.36
C ILE A 100 5.03 6.31 1.25
N CYS A 101 4.65 5.55 0.22
CA CYS A 101 5.50 5.24 -0.93
C CYS A 101 5.97 6.52 -1.66
N TRP A 102 5.06 7.48 -1.88
CA TRP A 102 5.39 8.78 -2.48
C TRP A 102 6.41 9.57 -1.66
N ARG A 103 6.21 9.68 -0.35
CA ARG A 103 7.11 10.41 0.54
C ARG A 103 8.50 9.80 0.56
N GLU A 104 8.58 8.47 0.58
CA GLU A 104 9.86 7.76 0.55
C GLU A 104 10.55 7.90 -0.80
N LEU A 105 9.81 7.85 -1.91
CA LEU A 105 10.35 8.06 -3.24
C LEU A 105 10.92 9.49 -3.38
N ARG A 106 10.21 10.51 -2.89
CA ARG A 106 10.72 11.89 -2.83
C ARG A 106 11.98 12.00 -2.00
N ALA A 107 12.02 11.35 -0.83
CA ALA A 107 13.21 11.36 0.03
C ALA A 107 14.43 10.73 -0.67
N LEU A 108 14.24 9.70 -1.49
CA LEU A 108 15.32 9.10 -2.29
C LEU A 108 15.80 10.02 -3.40
N GLN A 109 14.89 10.68 -4.11
CA GLN A 109 15.24 11.65 -5.15
C GLN A 109 16.02 12.84 -4.56
N LEU A 110 15.57 13.37 -3.42
CA LEU A 110 16.25 14.46 -2.72
C LEU A 110 17.68 14.08 -2.31
N LYS A 111 17.92 12.86 -1.83
CA LYS A 111 19.26 12.39 -1.48
C LYS A 111 20.20 12.33 -2.69
N GLU A 112 19.73 11.92 -3.86
CA GLU A 112 20.55 11.90 -5.08
C GLU A 112 21.04 13.32 -5.45
N PHE A 113 20.21 14.34 -5.28
CA PHE A 113 20.60 15.73 -5.59
C PHE A 113 21.63 16.32 -4.63
N VAL A 114 21.74 15.81 -3.40
CA VAL A 114 22.74 16.28 -2.42
C VAL A 114 24.15 15.83 -2.81
N HIS A 115 24.29 14.67 -3.47
CA HIS A 115 25.59 14.16 -3.95
C HIS A 115 26.07 14.81 -5.26
N LEU A 116 25.24 15.65 -5.88
CA LEU A 116 25.56 16.39 -7.12
C LEU A 116 25.99 17.84 -6.85
N LYS A 117 26.10 18.25 -5.58
CA LYS A 117 26.72 19.51 -5.15
C LYS A 117 28.14 19.26 -4.66
#